data_AF-A0A838R0J4-F1
#
_entry.id   AF-A0A838R0J4-F1
#
_cell.length_a   1.000
_cell.length_b   1.000
_cell.length_c   1.000
_cell.angle_alpha   90.00
_cell.angle_beta   90.00
_cell.angle_gamma   90.00
#
_symmetry.space_group_name_H-M   'P 1'
#
loop_
_entity.id
_entity.type
_entity.pdbx_description
1 polymer ?
#
loop_
_entity_poly.entity_id
_entity_poly.type
_entity_poly.pdbx_seq_one_letter_code
_entity_poly.pdbx_strand_id
1 'polypeptide(L)'
;MELSAETMAFDRGVAPVLQIVLPDHARNVIDFQPDPKLQARIDALASKSTEGELTEEERLEYAGYVRANKFVSILKRQAERLQAIKK
;
A
#
# COMPACT_ATOMS: atom_id res chain seq x y z
N MET A 1 11.41 6.72 11.98
CA MET A 1 11.26 5.27 11.75
C MET A 1 12.20 4.87 10.63
N GLU A 2 13.22 4.07 10.94
CA GLU A 2 14.01 3.43 9.88
C GLU A 2 13.09 2.53 9.04
N LEU A 3 13.25 2.59 7.73
CA LEU A 3 12.56 1.67 6.83
C LEU A 3 13.18 0.29 7.02
N SER A 4 12.35 -0.76 7.14
CA SER A 4 12.88 -2.13 7.22
C SER A 4 13.69 -2.48 5.97
N ALA A 5 14.70 -3.35 6.11
CA ALA A 5 15.51 -3.83 4.99
C ALA A 5 14.63 -4.41 3.86
N GLU A 6 13.54 -5.08 4.22
CA GLU A 6 12.52 -5.58 3.30
C GLU A 6 11.87 -4.44 2.50
N THR A 7 11.51 -3.33 3.14
CA THR A 7 10.90 -2.16 2.48
C THR A 7 11.87 -1.50 1.51
N MET A 8 13.15 -1.41 1.88
CA MET A 8 14.20 -0.88 1.00
C MET A 8 14.44 -1.79 -0.21
N ALA A 9 14.51 -3.10 0.00
CA ALA A 9 14.70 -4.08 -1.08
C ALA A 9 13.51 -4.07 -2.06
N PHE A 10 12.29 -4.03 -1.54
CA PHE A 10 11.09 -3.93 -2.34
C PHE A 10 11.08 -2.64 -3.17
N ASP A 11 11.34 -1.49 -2.53
CA ASP A 11 11.41 -0.19 -3.20
C ASP A 11 12.40 -0.19 -4.37
N ARG A 12 13.61 -0.70 -4.14
CA ARG A 12 14.63 -0.85 -5.18
C ARG A 12 14.18 -1.78 -6.31
N GLY A 13 13.47 -2.86 -5.98
CA GLY A 13 12.96 -3.83 -6.95
C GLY A 13 11.87 -3.26 -7.85
N VAL A 14 10.96 -2.43 -7.32
CA VAL A 14 9.85 -1.86 -8.09
C VAL A 14 10.17 -0.53 -8.76
N ALA A 15 11.16 0.23 -8.26
CA ALA A 15 11.46 1.57 -8.78
C ALA A 15 11.61 1.65 -10.32
N PRO A 16 12.30 0.72 -11.02
CA PRO A 16 12.44 0.78 -12.48
C PRO A 16 11.10 0.69 -13.20
N VAL A 17 10.21 -0.22 -12.78
CA VAL A 17 8.89 -0.37 -13.42
C VAL A 17 8.01 0.84 -13.14
N LEU A 18 8.11 1.40 -11.93
CA LEU A 18 7.33 2.57 -11.52
C LEU A 18 7.73 3.84 -12.27
N GLN A 19 9.00 4.00 -12.64
CA GLN A 19 9.43 5.09 -13.52
C GLN A 19 8.82 5.03 -14.93
N ILE A 20 8.41 3.84 -15.38
CA ILE A 20 7.75 3.64 -16.68
C ILE A 20 6.25 3.94 -16.57
N VAL A 21 5.57 3.47 -15.50
CA VAL A 21 4.10 3.51 -15.43
C VAL A 21 3.51 4.72 -14.70
N LEU A 22 4.28 5.37 -13.81
CA LEU A 22 3.80 6.50 -13.03
C LEU A 22 3.84 7.89 -13.71
N PRO A 23 4.68 8.20 -14.73
CA PRO A 23 4.81 9.57 -15.24
C PRO A 23 3.49 10.28 -15.59
N ASP A 24 2.52 9.54 -16.12
CA ASP A 24 1.22 10.06 -16.57
C ASP A 24 0.10 9.90 -15.54
N HIS A 25 0.34 9.15 -14.47
CA HIS A 25 -0.67 8.76 -13.48
C HIS A 25 -0.26 9.05 -12.03
N ALA A 26 0.89 9.68 -11.79
CA ALA A 26 1.41 9.95 -10.45
C ALA A 26 0.38 10.66 -9.56
N ARG A 27 -0.36 11.64 -10.11
CA ARG A 27 -1.42 12.34 -9.36
C ARG A 27 -2.56 11.40 -8.95
N ASN A 28 -3.05 10.58 -9.88
CA ASN A 28 -4.11 9.61 -9.63
C ASN A 28 -3.70 8.59 -8.54
N VAL A 29 -2.43 8.19 -8.53
CA VAL A 29 -1.89 7.27 -7.52
C VAL A 29 -1.78 7.94 -6.15
N ILE A 30 -1.33 9.20 -6.08
CA ILE A 30 -1.27 9.97 -4.82
C ILE A 30 -2.67 10.12 -4.22
N ASP A 31 -3.62 10.54 -5.04
CA ASP A 31 -5.00 10.82 -4.63
C ASP A 31 -5.86 9.54 -4.50
N PHE A 32 -5.29 8.36 -4.79
CA PHE A 32 -5.99 7.08 -4.69
C PHE A 32 -6.51 6.83 -3.28
N GLN A 33 -7.80 6.51 -3.18
CA GLN A 33 -8.44 6.04 -1.96
C GLN A 33 -9.13 4.70 -2.26
N PRO A 34 -9.04 3.72 -1.35
CA PRO A 34 -9.82 2.49 -1.48
C PRO A 34 -11.32 2.79 -1.46
N ASP A 35 -12.11 1.94 -2.12
CA ASP A 35 -13.57 2.03 -2.07
C ASP A 35 -14.05 1.96 -0.59
N PRO A 36 -15.04 2.77 -0.18
CA PRO A 36 -15.49 2.81 1.21
C PRO A 36 -15.90 1.45 1.79
N LYS A 37 -16.43 0.52 0.97
CA LYS A 37 -16.79 -0.82 1.45
C LYS A 37 -15.56 -1.65 1.76
N LEU A 38 -14.51 -1.54 0.93
CA LEU A 38 -13.23 -2.19 1.17
C LEU A 38 -12.59 -1.64 2.45
N GLN A 39 -12.59 -0.32 2.63
CA GLN A 39 -12.06 0.30 3.84
C GLN A 39 -12.80 -0.21 5.09
N ALA A 40 -14.14 -0.21 5.07
CA ALA A 40 -14.94 -0.72 6.18
C ALA A 40 -14.67 -2.21 6.49
N ARG A 41 -14.41 -3.05 5.47
CA ARG A 41 -14.04 -4.46 5.67
C ARG A 41 -12.67 -4.59 6.33
N ILE A 42 -11.69 -3.81 5.88
CA ILE A 42 -10.35 -3.80 6.49
C ILE A 42 -10.44 -3.35 7.95
N ASP A 43 -11.22 -2.31 8.24
CA ASP A 43 -11.38 -1.80 9.62
C ASP A 43 -12.06 -2.83 10.53
N ALA A 44 -13.09 -3.53 10.03
CA ALA A 44 -13.74 -4.61 10.77
C ALA A 44 -12.78 -5.77 11.07
N LEU A 45 -11.97 -6.18 10.10
CA LEU A 45 -10.95 -7.23 10.29
C LEU A 45 -9.85 -6.79 11.26
N ALA A 46 -9.44 -5.52 11.21
CA ALA A 46 -8.47 -4.96 12.15
C ALA A 46 -8.99 -4.97 13.59
N SER A 47 -10.28 -4.62 13.79
CA SER A 47 -10.94 -4.71 15.10
C SER A 47 -10.94 -6.15 15.63
N LYS A 48 -11.43 -7.10 14.82
CA LYS A 48 -11.43 -8.53 15.18
C LYS A 48 -10.03 -9.07 15.44
N SER A 49 -9.03 -8.61 14.68
CA SER A 49 -7.63 -9.00 14.86
C SER A 49 -7.12 -8.59 16.24
N THR A 50 -7.53 -7.42 16.72
CA THR A 50 -7.13 -6.88 18.03
C THR A 50 -7.77 -7.67 19.16
N GLU A 51 -9.00 -8.13 18.96
CA GLU A 51 -9.76 -8.96 19.90
C GLU A 51 -9.39 -10.45 19.84
N GLY A 52 -8.59 -10.87 18.84
CA GLY A 52 -8.20 -12.27 18.64
C GLY A 52 -9.29 -13.14 18.03
N GLU A 53 -10.33 -12.55 17.44
CA GLU A 53 -11.56 -13.21 16.99
C GLU A 53 -11.58 -13.58 15.50
N LEU A 54 -10.48 -13.34 14.78
CA LEU A 54 -10.42 -13.69 13.36
C LEU A 54 -10.53 -15.21 13.17
N THR A 55 -11.38 -15.64 12.23
CA THR A 55 -11.28 -17.00 11.69
C THR A 55 -10.00 -17.16 10.87
N GLU A 56 -9.67 -18.38 10.47
CA GLU A 56 -8.49 -18.61 9.65
C GLU A 56 -8.62 -17.96 8.27
N GLU A 57 -9.79 -18.04 7.65
CA GLU A 57 -10.08 -17.36 6.39
C GLU A 57 -9.96 -15.84 6.54
N GLU A 58 -10.49 -15.27 7.63
CA GLU A 58 -10.41 -13.84 7.92
C GLU A 58 -8.98 -13.38 8.18
N ARG A 59 -8.13 -14.21 8.82
CA ARG A 59 -6.70 -13.94 8.97
C ARG A 59 -5.99 -13.87 7.62
N LEU A 60 -6.27 -14.82 6.73
CA LEU A 60 -5.68 -14.83 5.39
C LEU A 60 -6.13 -13.62 4.55
N GLU A 61 -7.42 -13.27 4.64
CA GLU A 61 -7.99 -12.08 4.00
C GLU A 61 -7.29 -10.81 4.50
N TYR A 62 -7.23 -10.63 5.82
CA TYR A 62 -6.61 -9.46 6.45
C TYR A 62 -5.12 -9.34 6.13
N ALA A 63 -4.37 -10.46 6.17
CA ALA A 63 -2.97 -10.49 5.77
C ALA A 63 -2.77 -10.14 4.27
N GLY A 64 -3.74 -10.46 3.42
CA GLY A 64 -3.79 -10.00 2.03
C GLY A 64 -3.87 -8.47 1.94
N TYR A 65 -4.83 -7.87 2.66
CA TYR A 65 -5.00 -6.42 2.67
C TYR A 65 -3.80 -5.68 3.26
N VAL A 66 -3.19 -6.18 4.34
CA VAL A 66 -1.98 -5.57 4.93
C VAL A 66 -0.84 -5.53 3.91
N ARG A 67 -0.62 -6.62 3.16
CA ARG A 67 0.39 -6.67 2.08
C ARG A 67 0.06 -5.68 0.96
N ALA A 68 -1.19 -5.61 0.53
CA ALA A 68 -1.63 -4.66 -0.49
C ALA A 68 -1.45 -3.19 -0.05
N ASN A 69 -1.79 -2.87 1.21
CA ASN A 69 -1.62 -1.52 1.77
C ASN A 69 -0.16 -1.09 1.81
N LYS A 70 0.76 -2.01 2.14
CA LYS A 70 2.20 -1.76 2.05
C LYS A 70 2.63 -1.45 0.61
N PHE A 71 2.13 -2.20 -0.36
CA PHE A 71 2.41 -1.95 -1.77
C PHE A 71 1.90 -0.58 -2.23
N VAL A 72 0.64 -0.23 -1.94
CA VAL A 72 0.04 1.07 -2.28
C VAL A 72 0.82 2.22 -1.64
N SER A 73 1.29 2.06 -0.39
CA SER A 73 2.10 3.07 0.29
C SER A 73 3.43 3.34 -0.44
N ILE A 74 4.07 2.29 -0.96
CA ILE A 74 5.30 2.42 -1.75
C ILE A 74 5.02 3.08 -3.10
N LEU A 75 3.90 2.72 -3.76
CA LEU A 75 3.46 3.37 -5.00
C LEU A 75 3.26 4.88 -4.82
N LYS A 76 2.54 5.28 -3.76
CA LYS A 76 2.30 6.70 -3.43
C LYS A 76 3.61 7.44 -3.22
N ARG A 77 4.52 6.88 -2.41
CA ARG A 77 5.85 7.49 -2.17
C ARG A 77 6.65 7.69 -3.46
N GLN A 78 6.63 6.72 -4.37
CA GLN A 78 7.34 6.84 -5.65
C GLN A 78 6.69 7.88 -6.56
N ALA A 79 5.36 7.95 -6.57
CA ALA A 79 4.62 8.98 -7.30
C ALA A 79 4.91 10.39 -6.77
N GLU A 80 4.97 10.58 -5.44
CA GLU A 80 5.36 11.83 -4.79
C GLU A 80 6.79 12.25 -5.16
N ARG A 81 7.74 11.30 -5.14
CA ARG A 81 9.13 11.54 -5.54
C ARG A 81 9.23 12.00 -7.00
N LEU A 82 8.49 11.37 -7.92
CA LEU A 82 8.46 11.76 -9.32
C LEU A 82 7.86 13.16 -9.52
N GLN A 83 6.80 13.50 -8.79
CA GLN A 83 6.20 14.84 -8.81
C GLN A 83 7.16 15.91 -8.27
N ALA A 84 7.95 15.58 -7.24
CA ALA A 84 8.94 16.49 -6.68
C ALA A 84 10.12 16.76 -7.64
N ILE A 85 10.51 15.78 -8.47
CA ILE A 85 11.57 15.94 -9.47
C ILE A 85 11.09 16.73 -10.71
N LYS A 86 9.79 16.68 -11.04
CA LYS A 86 9.20 17.43 -12.16
C LYS A 86 8.94 18.92 -11.85
N LYS A 87 9.04 19.35 -10.58
CA LYS A 87 8.93 20.76 -10.16
C LYS A 87 10.24 21.51 -10.36
#